data_AF-A0A950UM22-F1
#
_entry.id   AF-A0A950UM22-F1
#
_cell.length_a   1.000
_cell.length_b   1.000
_cell.length_c   1.000
_cell.angle_alpha   90.00
_cell.angle_beta   90.00
_cell.angle_gamma   90.00
#
_symmetry.space_group_name_H-M   'P 1'
#
loop_
_entity.id
_entity.type
_entity.pdbx_description
1 polymer ?
#
loop_
_entity_poly.entity_id
_entity_poly.type
_entity_poly.pdbx_seq_one_letter_code
_entity_poly.pdbx_strand_id
1 'polypeptide(L)'
;LSVDMNAVQEAVARLDPELIICPFLRERVPDEVWKRRRTIIIHPGPLGDRGASSLDWAITEGAQTWGVTALQAVAELDAGPVWAHRTFSLPRTPQRKSALYNGAVADAALDIVREVVAKASVRTFTPHVVEQRSNAVSGRTRPTMRQADRAFSWYDDTDHIVRRIRAADGSPGVRTVLRGEPVYVYDAHPGTPLSGGGPGTIAARRHGAVLVRTGDSAVWIGHIRLAPSDDRMSIKLPATVALSDHIGEVPELLAPLRRAHDHTGFRDIYYERRGSVGRLSFDFYNGAMSTVDCRRLTTALRHATAQDTRVLVLRGGETFSNGIHLSVIEAAGNPATEAWHNINAIDDLCREIITCTPQLVITAVGGNAGAGGVMLALGADRVLLRENVVLNPHYRTMGLFGSEYWTYVLPRRVGEYEARRLTEQCLPISSDEAASLGLVDQVVPGAREQFDNVVAQYATALAASPDYVGLVEKKAVRRTDDERRRPLDSYRAQELGEMSRDIYTDRFDFSALRRAFVTKRPRFASGASRPLRAGRGSDHRMSVAAAL
;
A
#
# COMPACT_ATOMS: atom_id res chain seq x y z
N LEU A 1 11.98 -10.01 6.13
CA LEU A 1 11.24 -10.99 6.95
C LEU A 1 11.52 -12.37 6.36
N SER A 2 12.71 -12.90 6.62
CA SER A 2 12.87 -14.35 6.78
C SER A 2 12.58 -14.56 8.26
N VAL A 3 11.65 -15.46 8.55
CA VAL A 3 11.37 -15.85 9.94
C VAL A 3 12.37 -16.94 10.23
N ASP A 4 13.12 -16.81 11.31
CA ASP A 4 13.97 -17.91 11.77
C ASP A 4 13.07 -19.11 12.06
N MET A 5 13.24 -20.19 11.29
CA MET A 5 12.42 -21.39 11.43
C MET A 5 12.59 -22.06 12.80
N ASN A 6 13.72 -21.86 13.47
CA ASN A 6 13.90 -22.29 14.86
C ASN A 6 12.94 -21.52 15.78
N ALA A 7 12.80 -20.21 15.59
CA ALA A 7 11.85 -19.40 16.35
C ALA A 7 10.39 -19.82 16.10
N VAL A 8 10.05 -20.29 14.88
CA VAL A 8 8.74 -20.88 14.59
C VAL A 8 8.53 -22.17 15.39
N GLN A 9 9.51 -23.07 15.40
CA GLN A 9 9.44 -24.33 16.16
C GLN A 9 9.27 -24.07 17.66
N GLU A 10 10.09 -23.20 18.24
CA GLU A 10 10.00 -22.82 19.66
C GLU A 10 8.64 -22.23 20.02
N ALA A 11 8.12 -21.35 19.16
CA ALA A 11 6.82 -20.75 19.39
C ALA A 11 5.67 -21.76 19.29
N VAL A 12 5.72 -22.67 18.32
CA VAL A 12 4.70 -23.73 18.19
C VAL A 12 4.75 -24.65 19.40
N ALA A 13 5.94 -25.04 19.86
CA ALA A 13 6.10 -25.85 21.07
C ALA A 13 5.57 -25.14 22.33
N ARG A 14 5.78 -23.82 22.43
CA ARG A 14 5.32 -23.02 23.59
C ARG A 14 3.81 -22.74 23.57
N LEU A 15 3.25 -22.41 22.40
CA LEU A 15 1.85 -21.99 22.26
C LEU A 15 0.88 -23.16 22.10
N ASP A 16 1.39 -24.29 21.63
CA ASP A 16 0.63 -25.52 21.39
C ASP A 16 -0.66 -25.33 20.56
N PRO A 17 -0.60 -24.62 19.41
CA PRO A 17 -1.80 -24.18 18.69
C PRO A 17 -2.59 -25.34 18.07
N GLU A 18 -3.91 -25.24 18.03
CA GLU A 18 -4.76 -26.23 17.36
C GLU A 18 -4.73 -26.09 15.83
N LEU A 19 -4.48 -24.88 15.35
CA LEU A 19 -4.40 -24.53 13.93
C LEU A 19 -3.28 -23.50 13.71
N ILE A 20 -2.44 -23.77 12.71
CA ILE A 20 -1.41 -22.85 12.23
C ILE A 20 -1.83 -22.36 10.85
N ILE A 21 -1.88 -21.04 10.67
CA ILE A 21 -2.13 -20.40 9.36
C ILE A 21 -0.86 -19.70 8.91
N CYS A 22 -0.44 -20.02 7.69
CA CYS A 22 0.73 -19.46 7.02
C CYS A 22 0.26 -18.59 5.84
N PRO A 23 -0.11 -17.31 6.08
CA PRO A 23 -0.60 -16.41 5.04
C PRO A 23 0.49 -15.97 4.05
N PHE A 24 1.77 -16.02 4.45
CA PHE A 24 2.91 -15.69 3.62
C PHE A 24 4.13 -16.50 4.08
N LEU A 25 4.80 -17.19 3.15
CA LEU A 25 6.01 -17.97 3.44
C LEU A 25 7.09 -17.68 2.40
N ARG A 26 8.34 -17.62 2.86
CA ARG A 26 9.54 -17.62 2.01
C ARG A 26 10.34 -18.90 2.11
N GLU A 27 10.18 -19.59 3.23
CA GLU A 27 10.89 -20.79 3.60
C GLU A 27 9.88 -21.89 3.88
N ARG A 28 10.32 -23.15 3.72
CA ARG A 28 9.48 -24.31 3.96
C ARG A 28 9.22 -24.46 5.45
N VAL A 29 7.96 -24.71 5.82
CA VAL A 29 7.61 -25.04 7.20
C VAL A 29 8.35 -26.31 7.63
N PRO A 30 9.02 -26.34 8.80
CA PRO A 30 9.74 -27.52 9.26
C PRO A 30 8.83 -28.75 9.41
N ASP A 31 9.36 -29.92 9.06
CA ASP A 31 8.66 -31.20 9.14
C ASP A 31 8.04 -31.46 10.51
N GLU A 32 8.75 -31.13 11.59
CA GLU A 32 8.27 -31.34 12.95
C GLU A 32 7.05 -30.49 13.31
N VAL A 33 6.87 -29.34 12.64
CA VAL A 33 5.72 -28.46 12.88
C VAL A 33 4.50 -29.01 12.16
N TRP A 34 4.57 -29.16 10.84
CA TRP A 34 3.38 -29.52 10.05
C TRP A 34 2.95 -30.98 10.21
N LYS A 35 3.87 -31.89 10.59
CA LYS A 35 3.51 -33.28 10.94
C LYS A 35 2.78 -33.39 12.27
N ARG A 36 3.01 -32.46 13.21
CA ARG A 36 2.40 -32.48 14.55
C ARG A 36 1.15 -31.62 14.65
N ARG A 37 1.14 -30.47 13.97
CA ARG A 37 0.06 -29.49 14.04
C ARG A 37 -0.54 -29.24 12.67
N ARG A 38 -1.87 -29.16 12.64
CA ARG A 38 -2.62 -28.81 11.44
C ARG A 38 -2.16 -27.45 10.94
N THR A 39 -1.46 -27.47 9.80
CA THR A 39 -0.80 -26.29 9.23
C THR A 39 -1.37 -26.02 7.85
N ILE A 40 -1.91 -24.82 7.66
CA ILE A 40 -2.57 -24.39 6.42
C ILE A 40 -1.77 -23.28 5.78
N ILE A 41 -1.41 -23.47 4.51
CA ILE A 41 -0.68 -22.53 3.66
C ILE A 41 -1.69 -21.82 2.76
N ILE A 42 -1.63 -20.49 2.74
CA ILE A 42 -2.42 -19.69 1.80
C ILE A 42 -1.58 -19.46 0.55
N HIS A 43 -1.98 -20.09 -0.53
CA HIS A 43 -1.30 -20.03 -1.83
C HIS A 43 -2.00 -19.03 -2.75
N PRO A 44 -1.31 -18.00 -3.28
CA PRO A 44 -1.89 -17.00 -4.18
C PRO A 44 -2.02 -17.54 -5.62
N GLY A 45 -2.60 -18.73 -5.76
CA GLY A 45 -2.85 -19.43 -7.02
C GLY A 45 -4.20 -20.17 -7.02
N PRO A 46 -4.81 -20.36 -8.20
CA PRO A 46 -6.05 -21.13 -8.34
C PRO A 46 -5.81 -22.60 -8.00
N LEU A 47 -6.91 -23.36 -7.97
CA LEU A 47 -6.87 -24.79 -7.69
C LEU A 47 -5.85 -25.52 -8.59
N GLY A 48 -4.93 -26.27 -7.97
CA GLY A 48 -3.85 -27.04 -8.64
C GLY A 48 -2.62 -26.24 -9.04
N ASP A 49 -2.60 -24.93 -8.80
CA ASP A 49 -1.42 -24.09 -9.02
C ASP A 49 -0.35 -24.40 -7.99
N ARG A 50 0.92 -24.49 -8.41
CA ARG A 50 2.05 -24.73 -7.52
C ARG A 50 3.25 -23.88 -7.91
N GLY A 51 3.96 -23.34 -6.92
CA GLY A 51 5.25 -22.68 -7.09
C GLY A 51 5.32 -21.25 -6.56
N ALA A 52 6.53 -20.77 -6.30
CA ALA A 52 6.77 -19.51 -5.60
C ALA A 52 6.56 -18.21 -6.43
N SER A 53 6.09 -18.31 -7.68
CA SER A 53 5.96 -17.17 -8.61
C SER A 53 4.61 -17.14 -9.33
N SER A 54 3.57 -17.68 -8.69
CA SER A 54 2.21 -17.82 -9.23
C SER A 54 1.64 -16.53 -9.83
N LEU A 55 1.65 -15.42 -9.09
CA LEU A 55 1.15 -14.13 -9.59
C LEU A 55 2.03 -13.53 -10.69
N ASP A 56 3.34 -13.75 -10.62
CA ASP A 56 4.27 -13.30 -11.66
C ASP A 56 3.93 -13.96 -13.01
N TRP A 57 3.68 -15.27 -12.99
CA TRP A 57 3.23 -16.01 -14.17
C TRP A 57 1.84 -15.58 -14.62
N ALA A 58 0.88 -15.45 -13.72
CA ALA A 58 -0.48 -15.02 -14.05
C ALA A 58 -0.52 -13.69 -14.82
N ILE A 59 0.26 -12.70 -14.34
CA ILE A 59 0.35 -11.38 -15.00
C ILE A 59 1.09 -11.49 -16.33
N THR A 60 2.20 -12.23 -16.38
CA THR A 60 3.02 -12.40 -17.59
C THR A 60 2.26 -13.09 -18.71
N GLU A 61 1.51 -14.15 -18.37
CA GLU A 61 0.71 -14.96 -19.30
C GLU A 61 -0.62 -14.29 -19.67
N GLY A 62 -0.97 -13.16 -19.05
CA GLY A 62 -2.22 -12.44 -19.34
C GLY A 62 -3.47 -13.23 -18.92
N ALA A 63 -3.40 -13.95 -17.80
CA ALA A 63 -4.52 -14.71 -17.27
C ALA A 63 -5.76 -13.81 -17.07
N GLN A 64 -6.95 -14.31 -17.43
CA GLN A 64 -8.22 -13.59 -17.29
C GLN A 64 -8.95 -13.92 -15.98
N THR A 65 -8.58 -15.04 -15.36
CA THR A 65 -9.11 -15.51 -14.09
C THR A 65 -7.96 -16.04 -13.27
N TRP A 66 -7.99 -15.79 -11.96
CA TRP A 66 -7.02 -16.31 -11.02
C TRP A 66 -7.72 -16.75 -9.73
N GLY A 67 -6.95 -17.11 -8.71
CA GLY A 67 -7.52 -17.50 -7.43
C GLY A 67 -6.51 -17.57 -6.30
N VAL A 68 -7.02 -17.95 -5.14
CA VAL A 68 -6.28 -18.26 -3.92
C VAL A 68 -6.75 -19.63 -3.43
N THR A 69 -5.84 -20.42 -2.89
CA THR A 69 -6.11 -21.76 -2.38
C THR A 69 -5.51 -21.93 -0.98
N ALA A 70 -6.29 -22.45 -0.03
CA ALA A 70 -5.78 -22.92 1.26
C ALA A 70 -5.42 -24.40 1.16
N LEU A 71 -4.14 -24.69 1.37
CA LEU A 71 -3.55 -26.02 1.23
C LEU A 71 -3.07 -26.51 2.60
N GLN A 72 -3.32 -27.76 2.93
CA GLN A 72 -2.66 -28.37 4.08
C GLN A 72 -1.18 -28.57 3.77
N ALA A 73 -0.29 -28.23 4.70
CA ALA A 73 1.14 -28.45 4.52
C ALA A 73 1.44 -29.96 4.40
N VAL A 74 2.21 -30.32 3.37
CA VAL A 74 2.76 -31.65 3.12
C VAL A 74 4.22 -31.53 2.69
N ALA A 75 4.89 -32.66 2.44
CA ALA A 75 6.30 -32.65 2.06
C ALA A 75 6.55 -31.95 0.70
N GLU A 76 5.68 -32.19 -0.27
CA GLU A 76 5.75 -31.60 -1.60
C GLU A 76 5.12 -30.18 -1.61
N LEU A 77 5.81 -29.23 -2.27
CA LEU A 77 5.41 -27.83 -2.32
C LEU A 77 4.04 -27.67 -3.00
N ASP A 78 3.12 -26.97 -2.32
CA ASP A 78 1.77 -26.64 -2.79
C ASP A 78 0.96 -27.86 -3.28
N ALA A 79 1.27 -29.05 -2.78
CA ALA A 79 0.65 -30.30 -3.24
C ALA A 79 -0.36 -30.89 -2.26
N GLY A 80 -0.56 -30.24 -1.11
CA GLY A 80 -1.38 -30.81 -0.06
C GLY A 80 -2.89 -30.75 -0.33
N PRO A 81 -3.68 -31.49 0.47
CA PRO A 81 -5.13 -31.43 0.42
C PRO A 81 -5.68 -30.01 0.54
N VAL A 82 -6.71 -29.71 -0.25
CA VAL A 82 -7.34 -28.39 -0.32
C VAL A 82 -8.41 -28.26 0.74
N TRP A 83 -8.29 -27.19 1.52
CA TRP A 83 -9.27 -26.81 2.53
C TRP A 83 -10.37 -25.91 1.95
N ALA A 84 -9.99 -24.93 1.14
CA ALA A 84 -10.89 -23.98 0.49
C ALA A 84 -10.17 -23.28 -0.66
N HIS A 85 -10.92 -22.76 -1.62
CA HIS A 85 -10.38 -21.92 -2.69
C HIS A 85 -11.39 -20.85 -3.11
N ARG A 86 -10.90 -19.78 -3.72
CA ARG A 86 -11.69 -18.70 -4.33
C ARG A 86 -11.08 -18.31 -5.65
N THR A 87 -11.93 -17.95 -6.61
CA THR A 87 -11.52 -17.46 -7.92
C THR A 87 -12.03 -16.04 -8.12
N PHE A 88 -11.29 -15.25 -8.87
CA PHE A 88 -11.68 -13.89 -9.24
C PHE A 88 -11.18 -13.55 -10.64
N SER A 89 -11.86 -12.60 -11.28
CA SER A 89 -11.47 -12.09 -12.59
C SER A 89 -10.27 -11.17 -12.48
N LEU A 90 -9.33 -11.31 -13.42
CA LEU A 90 -8.24 -10.36 -13.59
C LEU A 90 -8.65 -9.31 -14.63
N PRO A 91 -8.32 -8.02 -14.40
CA PRO A 91 -8.64 -6.97 -15.36
C PRO A 91 -7.86 -7.17 -16.66
N ARG A 92 -8.48 -6.81 -17.79
CA ARG A 92 -7.83 -6.85 -19.13
C ARG A 92 -6.53 -6.06 -19.17
N THR A 93 -6.51 -4.89 -18.52
CA THR A 93 -5.28 -4.13 -18.33
C THR A 93 -4.53 -4.73 -17.13
N PRO A 94 -3.32 -5.27 -17.31
CA PRO A 94 -2.60 -5.93 -16.23
C PRO A 94 -2.32 -4.93 -15.10
N GLN A 95 -2.63 -5.29 -13.86
CA GLN A 95 -2.26 -4.48 -12.70
C GLN A 95 -0.83 -4.78 -12.25
N ARG A 96 -0.24 -3.88 -11.45
CA ARG A 96 1.00 -4.18 -10.71
C ARG A 96 0.77 -5.40 -9.82
N LYS A 97 1.76 -6.29 -9.69
CA LYS A 97 1.66 -7.46 -8.80
C LYS A 97 1.32 -7.08 -7.35
N SER A 98 1.92 -6.01 -6.83
CA SER A 98 1.59 -5.50 -5.49
C SER A 98 0.11 -5.13 -5.35
N ALA A 99 -0.47 -4.48 -6.37
CA ALA A 99 -1.86 -4.06 -6.36
C ALA A 99 -2.81 -5.26 -6.36
N LEU A 100 -2.47 -6.27 -7.16
CA LEU A 100 -3.23 -7.52 -7.21
C LEU A 100 -3.14 -8.28 -5.88
N TYR A 101 -1.94 -8.35 -5.30
CA TYR A 101 -1.70 -9.02 -4.01
C TYR A 101 -2.46 -8.33 -2.87
N ASN A 102 -2.36 -7.00 -2.75
CA ASN A 102 -2.99 -6.22 -1.69
C ASN A 102 -4.50 -5.95 -1.93
N GLY A 103 -5.01 -6.31 -3.11
CA GLY A 103 -6.42 -6.19 -3.48
C GLY A 103 -7.10 -7.55 -3.51
N ALA A 104 -7.45 -8.01 -4.72
CA ALA A 104 -8.25 -9.21 -4.93
C ALA A 104 -7.68 -10.48 -4.27
N VAL A 105 -6.35 -10.64 -4.23
CA VAL A 105 -5.71 -11.79 -3.56
C VAL A 105 -5.90 -11.72 -2.05
N ALA A 106 -5.66 -10.57 -1.41
CA ALA A 106 -5.85 -10.40 0.02
C ALA A 106 -7.32 -10.57 0.43
N ASP A 107 -8.25 -9.99 -0.35
CA ASP A 107 -9.69 -10.14 -0.13
C ASP A 107 -10.10 -11.63 -0.20
N ALA A 108 -9.70 -12.34 -1.25
CA ALA A 108 -9.96 -13.77 -1.40
C ALA A 108 -9.29 -14.63 -0.33
N ALA A 109 -8.06 -14.28 0.07
CA ALA A 109 -7.34 -14.98 1.14
C ALA A 109 -8.06 -14.85 2.48
N LEU A 110 -8.60 -13.69 2.82
CA LEU A 110 -9.32 -13.48 4.07
C LEU A 110 -10.61 -14.32 4.13
N ASP A 111 -11.37 -14.35 3.03
CA ASP A 111 -12.57 -15.20 2.91
C ASP A 111 -12.24 -16.68 3.11
N ILE A 112 -11.16 -17.14 2.49
CA ILE A 112 -10.68 -18.53 2.62
C ILE A 112 -10.23 -18.80 4.05
N VAL A 113 -9.51 -17.88 4.70
CA VAL A 113 -9.05 -18.05 6.09
C VAL A 113 -10.23 -18.19 7.05
N ARG A 114 -11.29 -17.38 6.89
CA ARG A 114 -12.52 -17.49 7.68
C ARG A 114 -13.17 -18.87 7.49
N GLU A 115 -13.24 -19.35 6.24
CA GLU A 115 -13.77 -20.69 5.94
C GLU A 115 -12.90 -21.82 6.52
N VAL A 116 -11.57 -21.70 6.45
CA VAL A 116 -10.61 -22.64 7.03
C VAL A 116 -10.81 -22.75 8.54
N VAL A 117 -10.92 -21.62 9.25
CA VAL A 117 -11.15 -21.60 10.70
C VAL A 117 -12.48 -22.27 11.04
N ALA A 118 -13.54 -21.97 10.29
CA ALA A 118 -14.84 -22.61 10.48
C ALA A 118 -14.76 -24.14 10.27
N LYS A 119 -14.13 -24.59 9.17
CA LYS A 119 -13.91 -26.01 8.87
C LYS A 119 -13.04 -26.70 9.93
N ALA A 120 -12.02 -26.01 10.45
CA ALA A 120 -11.10 -26.56 11.43
C ALA A 120 -11.79 -26.88 12.76
N SER A 121 -12.84 -26.13 13.12
CA SER A 121 -13.65 -26.37 14.31
C SER A 121 -14.56 -27.61 14.19
N VAL A 122 -14.78 -28.12 12.98
CA VAL A 122 -15.56 -29.34 12.71
C VAL A 122 -14.64 -30.56 12.75
N ARG A 123 -14.78 -31.40 13.78
CA ARG A 123 -13.92 -32.58 14.00
C ARG A 123 -13.95 -33.60 12.85
N THR A 124 -15.07 -33.71 12.14
CA THR A 124 -15.28 -34.66 11.04
C THR A 124 -14.89 -34.12 9.67
N PHE A 125 -14.47 -32.84 9.58
CA PHE A 125 -14.07 -32.27 8.30
C PHE A 125 -12.78 -32.92 7.78
N THR A 126 -12.82 -33.34 6.51
CA THR A 126 -11.67 -33.86 5.78
C THR A 126 -11.39 -33.00 4.55
N PRO A 127 -10.17 -32.47 4.37
CA PRO A 127 -9.82 -31.69 3.18
C PRO A 127 -9.79 -32.57 1.93
N HIS A 128 -10.04 -31.94 0.78
CA HIS A 128 -10.16 -32.65 -0.50
C HIS A 128 -8.81 -32.83 -1.16
N VAL A 129 -8.48 -34.05 -1.59
CA VAL A 129 -7.33 -34.29 -2.46
C VAL A 129 -7.73 -33.93 -3.89
N VAL A 130 -6.93 -33.10 -4.55
CA VAL A 130 -7.21 -32.65 -5.91
C VAL A 130 -6.33 -33.41 -6.90
N GLU A 131 -6.96 -34.11 -7.84
CA GLU A 131 -6.28 -34.71 -8.98
C GLU A 131 -5.95 -33.65 -10.03
N GLN A 132 -4.66 -33.46 -10.34
CA GLN A 132 -4.21 -32.40 -11.26
C GLN A 132 -4.79 -32.51 -12.68
N ARG A 133 -5.26 -33.69 -13.11
CA ARG A 133 -5.82 -33.92 -14.45
C ARG A 133 -7.32 -33.74 -14.54
N SER A 134 -7.98 -33.32 -13.46
CA SER A 134 -9.42 -33.06 -13.48
C SER A 134 -9.75 -31.78 -14.25
N ASN A 135 -10.87 -31.80 -14.99
CA ASN A 135 -11.39 -30.62 -15.72
C ASN A 135 -11.73 -29.44 -14.79
N ALA A 136 -11.85 -29.67 -13.48
CA ALA A 136 -12.09 -28.63 -12.47
C ALA A 136 -10.81 -27.87 -12.06
N VAL A 137 -9.63 -28.30 -12.52
CA VAL A 137 -8.32 -27.75 -12.14
C VAL A 137 -7.78 -26.88 -13.27
N SER A 138 -7.59 -25.59 -13.00
CA SER A 138 -7.01 -24.64 -13.96
C SER A 138 -5.54 -24.31 -13.68
N GLY A 139 -5.04 -24.66 -12.50
CA GLY A 139 -3.65 -24.47 -12.11
C GLY A 139 -2.72 -25.57 -12.63
N ARG A 140 -1.43 -25.25 -12.66
CA ARG A 140 -0.34 -26.17 -13.00
C ARG A 140 0.89 -25.87 -12.15
N THR A 141 1.79 -26.83 -12.05
CA THR A 141 3.11 -26.61 -11.47
C THR A 141 3.92 -25.65 -12.34
N ARG A 142 4.46 -24.59 -11.73
CA ARG A 142 5.24 -23.55 -12.41
C ARG A 142 6.63 -23.41 -11.79
N PRO A 143 7.67 -23.20 -12.61
CA PRO A 143 9.01 -22.95 -12.08
C PRO A 143 9.06 -21.58 -11.39
N THR A 144 9.99 -21.41 -10.47
CA THR A 144 10.31 -20.08 -9.92
C THR A 144 10.80 -19.17 -11.04
N MET A 145 10.17 -17.99 -11.20
CA MET A 145 10.47 -17.07 -12.28
C MET A 145 11.79 -16.33 -12.02
N ARG A 146 12.79 -16.55 -12.89
CA ARG A 146 14.13 -15.97 -12.86
C ARG A 146 14.16 -14.62 -13.59
N GLN A 147 15.29 -13.91 -13.50
CA GLN A 147 15.45 -12.66 -14.26
C GLN A 147 15.46 -12.88 -15.78
N ALA A 148 16.00 -14.00 -16.26
CA ALA A 148 15.94 -14.36 -17.67
C ALA A 148 14.48 -14.48 -18.17
N ASP A 149 13.59 -15.06 -17.35
CA ASP A 149 12.17 -15.17 -17.67
C ASP A 149 11.45 -13.82 -17.67
N ARG A 150 12.01 -12.79 -17.03
CA ARG A 150 11.44 -11.43 -16.91
C ARG A 150 11.97 -10.46 -17.95
N ALA A 151 13.03 -10.84 -18.65
CA ALA A 151 13.73 -9.98 -19.58
C ALA A 151 12.81 -9.56 -20.73
N PHE A 152 13.07 -8.37 -21.23
CA PHE A 152 12.46 -7.82 -22.44
C PHE A 152 13.52 -7.04 -23.21
N SER A 153 13.31 -6.87 -24.50
CA SER A 153 14.04 -5.92 -25.33
C SER A 153 13.29 -4.60 -25.34
N TRP A 154 13.99 -3.47 -25.31
CA TRP A 154 13.32 -2.18 -25.53
C TRP A 154 12.66 -2.08 -26.91
N TYR A 155 13.04 -2.93 -27.86
CA TYR A 155 12.39 -3.06 -29.16
C TYR A 155 11.07 -3.86 -29.13
N ASP A 156 10.71 -4.47 -28.00
CA ASP A 156 9.42 -5.12 -27.85
C ASP A 156 8.28 -4.07 -27.76
N ASP A 157 7.06 -4.54 -28.02
CA ASP A 157 5.85 -3.73 -27.90
C ASP A 157 5.64 -3.23 -26.46
N THR A 158 5.09 -2.03 -26.32
CA THR A 158 4.86 -1.36 -25.04
C THR A 158 4.08 -2.22 -24.06
N ASP A 159 3.02 -2.88 -24.53
CA ASP A 159 2.18 -3.74 -23.70
C ASP A 159 2.93 -4.95 -23.16
N HIS A 160 3.86 -5.50 -23.94
CA HIS A 160 4.74 -6.59 -23.48
C HIS A 160 5.63 -6.11 -22.35
N ILE A 161 6.33 -4.99 -22.54
CA ILE A 161 7.24 -4.40 -21.56
C ILE A 161 6.49 -4.03 -20.27
N VAL A 162 5.36 -3.34 -20.37
CA VAL A 162 4.52 -2.97 -19.23
C VAL A 162 4.09 -4.20 -18.44
N ARG A 163 3.65 -5.26 -19.12
CA ARG A 163 3.22 -6.51 -18.46
C ARG A 163 4.36 -7.18 -17.69
N ARG A 164 5.55 -7.27 -18.29
CA ARG A 164 6.76 -7.82 -17.64
C ARG A 164 7.14 -7.04 -16.38
N ILE A 165 7.14 -5.71 -16.47
CA ILE A 165 7.48 -4.85 -15.33
C ILE A 165 6.43 -4.99 -14.23
N ARG A 166 5.14 -4.98 -14.58
CA ARG A 166 4.04 -5.13 -13.61
C ARG A 166 4.04 -6.49 -12.91
N ALA A 167 4.42 -7.57 -13.59
CA ALA A 167 4.58 -8.90 -12.99
C ALA A 167 5.69 -8.97 -11.93
N ALA A 168 6.71 -8.13 -12.04
CA ALA A 168 7.82 -8.03 -11.09
C ALA A 168 7.69 -6.84 -10.12
N ASP A 169 6.59 -6.09 -10.18
CA ASP A 169 6.38 -4.88 -9.38
C ASP A 169 6.19 -5.22 -7.89
N GLY A 170 6.64 -4.33 -7.01
CA GLY A 170 6.89 -4.58 -5.60
C GLY A 170 8.23 -5.28 -5.40
N SER A 171 8.39 -6.49 -5.95
CA SER A 171 9.61 -7.31 -5.90
C SER A 171 9.55 -8.43 -6.96
N PRO A 172 10.64 -8.81 -7.64
CA PRO A 172 12.02 -8.32 -7.48
C PRO A 172 12.35 -7.07 -8.34
N GLY A 173 11.46 -6.66 -9.23
CA GLY A 173 11.75 -5.74 -10.34
C GLY A 173 12.33 -6.46 -11.55
N VAL A 174 12.29 -5.81 -12.71
CA VAL A 174 12.88 -6.34 -13.95
C VAL A 174 14.24 -5.68 -14.17
N ARG A 175 15.29 -6.49 -14.34
CA ARG A 175 16.62 -5.99 -14.66
C ARG A 175 16.67 -5.51 -16.11
N THR A 176 17.19 -4.32 -16.33
CA THR A 176 17.44 -3.74 -17.66
C THR A 176 18.59 -2.72 -17.57
N VAL A 177 18.86 -2.01 -18.66
CA VAL A 177 19.84 -0.93 -18.73
C VAL A 177 19.14 0.35 -19.18
N LEU A 178 19.42 1.46 -18.49
CA LEU A 178 18.98 2.80 -18.86
C LEU A 178 20.17 3.75 -18.75
N ARG A 179 20.47 4.50 -19.83
CA ARG A 179 21.63 5.43 -19.89
C ARG A 179 22.96 4.77 -19.51
N GLY A 180 23.13 3.48 -19.81
CA GLY A 180 24.33 2.70 -19.47
C GLY A 180 24.32 2.12 -18.06
N GLU A 181 23.38 2.51 -17.19
CA GLU A 181 23.27 2.01 -15.82
C GLU A 181 22.45 0.73 -15.75
N PRO A 182 22.97 -0.36 -15.14
CA PRO A 182 22.19 -1.55 -14.81
C PRO A 182 21.18 -1.23 -13.70
N VAL A 183 19.90 -1.43 -13.98
CA VAL A 183 18.81 -1.04 -13.08
C VAL A 183 17.76 -2.14 -12.95
N TYR A 184 17.01 -2.09 -11.86
CA TYR A 184 15.71 -2.75 -11.73
C TYR A 184 14.60 -1.71 -11.85
N VAL A 185 13.69 -1.91 -12.79
CA VAL A 185 12.56 -1.00 -13.06
C VAL A 185 11.26 -1.49 -12.40
N TYR A 186 10.43 -0.54 -12.00
CA TYR A 186 9.13 -0.72 -11.35
C TYR A 186 8.16 0.38 -11.81
N ASP A 187 6.88 0.24 -11.45
CA ASP A 187 5.86 1.27 -11.62
C ASP A 187 5.68 1.69 -13.08
N ALA A 188 5.42 0.71 -13.94
CA ALA A 188 5.27 0.92 -15.37
C ALA A 188 3.85 1.36 -15.77
N HIS A 189 3.77 2.42 -16.57
CA HIS A 189 2.53 2.94 -17.16
C HIS A 189 2.69 3.17 -18.66
N PRO A 190 1.71 2.81 -19.49
CA PRO A 190 1.75 3.14 -20.92
C PRO A 190 1.96 4.65 -21.14
N GLY A 191 2.77 4.98 -22.12
CA GLY A 191 3.05 6.35 -22.54
C GLY A 191 2.64 6.59 -23.99
N THR A 192 2.57 7.87 -24.34
CA THR A 192 2.34 8.33 -25.71
C THR A 192 3.70 8.44 -26.43
N PRO A 193 3.80 8.09 -27.73
CA PRO A 193 5.06 8.19 -28.45
C PRO A 193 5.50 9.67 -28.57
N LEU A 194 6.82 9.89 -28.51
CA LEU A 194 7.45 11.19 -28.77
C LEU A 194 8.46 11.05 -29.91
N SER A 195 8.48 12.04 -30.81
CA SER A 195 9.38 12.07 -31.97
C SER A 195 10.86 12.05 -31.58
N GLY A 196 11.68 11.46 -32.46
CA GLY A 196 13.15 11.39 -32.35
C GLY A 196 13.65 10.34 -31.35
N GLY A 197 14.88 9.83 -31.53
CA GLY A 197 15.49 8.81 -30.65
C GLY A 197 15.02 7.38 -30.93
N GLY A 198 15.80 6.39 -30.48
CA GLY A 198 15.48 4.96 -30.65
C GLY A 198 14.87 4.31 -29.39
N PRO A 199 14.35 3.08 -29.49
CA PRO A 199 13.88 2.32 -28.32
C PRO A 199 14.95 2.22 -27.22
N GLY A 200 14.53 2.31 -25.95
CA GLY A 200 15.40 2.30 -24.78
C GLY A 200 16.00 3.66 -24.40
N THR A 201 15.76 4.70 -25.20
CA THR A 201 16.16 6.07 -24.87
C THR A 201 15.11 6.77 -24.00
N ILE A 202 15.57 7.58 -23.04
CA ILE A 202 14.70 8.42 -22.22
C ILE A 202 14.26 9.62 -23.06
N ALA A 203 12.95 9.82 -23.18
CA ALA A 203 12.32 10.84 -24.00
C ALA A 203 11.88 12.08 -23.21
N ALA A 204 11.42 11.86 -21.98
CA ALA A 204 10.85 12.91 -21.13
C ALA A 204 10.91 12.51 -19.66
N ARG A 205 10.66 13.48 -18.77
CA ARG A 205 10.42 13.26 -17.34
C ARG A 205 9.12 13.92 -16.91
N ARG A 206 8.50 13.40 -15.85
CA ARG A 206 7.30 13.97 -15.23
C ARG A 206 7.20 13.47 -13.80
N HIS A 207 7.16 14.39 -12.83
CA HIS A 207 6.76 14.07 -11.45
C HIS A 207 7.52 12.86 -10.86
N GLY A 208 8.84 12.81 -11.01
CA GLY A 208 9.65 11.69 -10.52
C GLY A 208 9.81 10.51 -11.48
N ALA A 209 8.97 10.39 -12.51
CA ALA A 209 9.02 9.34 -13.53
C ALA A 209 9.80 9.75 -14.79
N VAL A 210 10.28 8.76 -15.54
CA VAL A 210 10.91 8.94 -16.86
C VAL A 210 10.11 8.20 -17.92
N LEU A 211 9.95 8.80 -19.10
CA LEU A 211 9.35 8.18 -20.28
C LEU A 211 10.46 7.54 -21.11
N VAL A 212 10.37 6.23 -21.35
CA VAL A 212 11.34 5.46 -22.14
C VAL A 212 10.68 4.98 -23.42
N ARG A 213 11.33 5.16 -24.57
CA ARG A 213 10.81 4.70 -25.86
C ARG A 213 10.83 3.19 -25.96
N THR A 214 9.83 2.63 -26.61
CA THR A 214 9.68 1.18 -26.87
C THR A 214 9.64 0.92 -28.38
N GLY A 215 9.43 -0.32 -28.82
CA GLY A 215 9.39 -0.68 -30.24
C GLY A 215 8.27 0.01 -31.03
N ASP A 216 7.13 0.27 -30.39
CA ASP A 216 5.91 0.80 -30.99
C ASP A 216 5.47 2.16 -30.41
N SER A 217 5.88 2.51 -29.18
CA SER A 217 5.46 3.72 -28.48
C SER A 217 6.45 4.12 -27.36
N ALA A 218 5.99 4.21 -26.11
CA ALA A 218 6.78 4.53 -24.95
C ALA A 218 6.13 4.03 -23.65
N VAL A 219 6.94 3.89 -22.60
CA VAL A 219 6.52 3.49 -21.26
C VAL A 219 7.06 4.47 -20.21
N TRP A 220 6.21 4.91 -19.30
CA TRP A 220 6.62 5.63 -18.10
C TRP A 220 7.13 4.65 -17.07
N ILE A 221 8.33 4.89 -16.55
CA ILE A 221 8.94 4.19 -15.43
C ILE A 221 8.91 5.13 -14.23
N GLY A 222 8.07 4.83 -13.25
CA GLY A 222 7.95 5.65 -12.04
C GLY A 222 9.11 5.46 -11.08
N HIS A 223 9.61 4.23 -10.94
CA HIS A 223 10.57 3.87 -9.89
C HIS A 223 11.71 2.98 -10.39
N ILE A 224 12.91 3.25 -9.87
CA ILE A 224 14.14 2.54 -10.20
C ILE A 224 14.85 2.13 -8.91
N ARG A 225 15.49 0.97 -8.94
CA ARG A 225 16.53 0.59 -7.99
C ARG A 225 17.79 0.28 -8.77
N LEU A 226 18.87 1.02 -8.52
CA LEU A 226 20.17 0.73 -9.12
C LEU A 226 20.62 -0.68 -8.76
N ALA A 227 21.29 -1.37 -9.68
CA ALA A 227 21.89 -2.65 -9.35
C ALA A 227 22.93 -2.47 -8.21
N PRO A 228 23.04 -3.44 -7.27
CA PRO A 228 24.02 -3.36 -6.21
C PRO A 228 25.45 -3.20 -6.77
N SER A 229 26.24 -2.33 -6.14
CA SER A 229 27.70 -2.19 -6.31
C SER A 229 28.30 -1.90 -4.94
N ASP A 230 29.61 -2.09 -4.78
CA ASP A 230 30.28 -1.98 -3.47
C ASP A 230 30.08 -0.61 -2.80
N ASP A 231 29.97 0.46 -3.60
CA ASP A 231 29.87 1.85 -3.11
C ASP A 231 28.44 2.42 -3.06
N ARG A 232 27.40 1.70 -3.54
CA ARG A 232 26.04 2.25 -3.68
C ARG A 232 24.97 1.46 -2.95
N MET A 233 24.17 2.18 -2.15
CA MET A 233 22.98 1.66 -1.50
C MET A 233 21.88 1.37 -2.53
N SER A 234 21.57 0.09 -2.75
CA SER A 234 20.49 -0.34 -3.65
C SER A 234 19.11 -0.20 -2.99
N ILE A 235 18.54 1.00 -3.03
CA ILE A 235 17.16 1.29 -2.60
C ILE A 235 16.28 1.71 -3.78
N LYS A 236 14.97 1.50 -3.65
CA LYS A 236 14.00 1.90 -4.68
C LYS A 236 13.62 3.38 -4.51
N LEU A 237 13.79 4.16 -5.57
CA LEU A 237 13.58 5.61 -5.61
C LEU A 237 12.75 6.00 -6.84
N PRO A 238 12.15 7.20 -6.86
CA PRO A 238 11.63 7.78 -8.09
C PRO A 238 12.71 7.76 -9.18
N ALA A 239 12.34 7.44 -10.42
CA ALA A 239 13.28 7.22 -11.51
C ALA A 239 14.20 8.43 -11.76
N THR A 240 13.69 9.66 -11.66
CA THR A 240 14.51 10.87 -11.84
C THR A 240 15.50 11.10 -10.70
N VAL A 241 15.21 10.59 -9.50
CA VAL A 241 16.12 10.67 -8.35
C VAL A 241 17.20 9.61 -8.46
N ALA A 242 16.82 8.37 -8.79
CA ALA A 242 17.79 7.28 -8.99
C ALA A 242 18.77 7.54 -10.15
N LEU A 243 18.35 8.28 -11.18
CA LEU A 243 19.15 8.58 -12.35
C LEU A 243 19.67 10.03 -12.34
N SER A 244 19.74 10.71 -11.19
CA SER A 244 20.13 12.13 -11.12
C SER A 244 21.41 12.45 -11.89
N ASP A 245 22.39 11.54 -11.80
CA ASP A 245 23.72 11.70 -12.39
C ASP A 245 23.77 11.37 -13.89
N HIS A 246 22.71 10.75 -14.43
CA HIS A 246 22.68 10.14 -15.77
C HIS A 246 21.47 10.55 -16.62
N ILE A 247 20.51 11.28 -16.06
CA ILE A 247 19.29 11.66 -16.77
C ILE A 247 19.59 12.70 -17.86
N GLY A 248 20.54 13.61 -17.62
CA GLY A 248 20.91 14.70 -18.53
C GLY A 248 19.77 15.70 -18.74
N GLU A 249 19.86 16.51 -19.81
CA GLU A 249 18.79 17.41 -20.22
C GLU A 249 17.66 16.62 -20.90
N VAL A 250 16.68 16.20 -20.09
CA VAL A 250 15.46 15.54 -20.54
C VAL A 250 14.28 16.49 -20.28
N PRO A 251 13.42 16.76 -21.29
CA PRO A 251 12.33 17.71 -21.14
C PRO A 251 11.34 17.25 -20.08
N GLU A 252 10.88 18.19 -19.25
CA GLU A 252 9.82 17.96 -18.28
C GLU A 252 8.46 18.17 -18.93
N LEU A 253 7.65 17.12 -18.99
CA LEU A 253 6.29 17.19 -19.51
C LEU A 253 5.31 17.46 -18.38
N LEU A 254 4.73 18.66 -18.38
CA LEU A 254 3.65 19.02 -17.48
C LEU A 254 2.38 18.22 -17.81
N ALA A 255 1.63 17.86 -16.77
CA ALA A 255 0.28 17.30 -16.92
C ALA A 255 -0.73 18.25 -16.27
N PRO A 256 -1.81 18.64 -16.97
CA PRO A 256 -2.83 19.47 -16.35
C PRO A 256 -3.49 18.71 -15.20
N LEU A 257 -3.81 19.43 -14.13
CA LEU A 257 -4.48 18.84 -12.96
C LEU A 257 -5.85 18.26 -13.33
N ARG A 258 -6.59 18.95 -14.20
CA ARG A 258 -7.87 18.46 -14.72
C ARG A 258 -7.65 17.30 -15.69
N ARG A 259 -8.49 16.28 -15.59
CA ARG A 259 -8.48 15.15 -16.53
C ARG A 259 -9.22 15.52 -17.81
N ALA A 260 -8.52 15.53 -18.94
CA ALA A 260 -9.19 15.52 -20.24
C ALA A 260 -9.53 14.07 -20.62
N HIS A 261 -10.59 13.86 -21.38
CA HIS A 261 -11.10 12.52 -21.73
C HIS A 261 -10.09 11.67 -22.51
N ASP A 262 -9.14 12.27 -23.23
CA ASP A 262 -8.24 11.59 -24.17
C ASP A 262 -6.77 11.49 -23.74
N HIS A 263 -6.42 11.88 -22.50
CA HIS A 263 -5.03 11.81 -22.05
C HIS A 263 -4.64 10.40 -21.57
N THR A 264 -3.97 9.66 -22.45
CA THR A 264 -3.16 8.50 -22.09
C THR A 264 -1.82 8.96 -21.48
N GLY A 265 -1.39 8.37 -20.37
CA GLY A 265 -0.07 8.65 -19.77
C GLY A 265 -0.04 8.63 -18.24
N PHE A 266 1.18 8.59 -17.67
CA PHE A 266 1.40 8.61 -16.23
C PHE A 266 0.87 9.90 -15.59
N ARG A 267 0.03 9.71 -14.56
CA ARG A 267 -0.51 10.77 -13.73
C ARG A 267 -0.79 10.24 -12.34
N ASP A 268 -0.16 10.87 -11.37
CA ASP A 268 -0.21 10.54 -9.95
C ASP A 268 -1.20 11.42 -9.19
N ILE A 269 -1.51 12.64 -9.65
CA ILE A 269 -2.53 13.53 -9.06
C ILE A 269 -3.47 14.07 -10.14
N TYR A 270 -4.78 14.03 -9.90
CA TYR A 270 -5.76 14.66 -10.79
C TYR A 270 -7.05 15.10 -10.09
N TYR A 271 -7.68 16.13 -10.65
CA TYR A 271 -8.98 16.63 -10.21
C TYR A 271 -10.05 16.40 -11.28
N GLU A 272 -11.22 15.93 -10.86
CA GLU A 272 -12.42 15.76 -11.68
C GLU A 272 -13.62 16.40 -10.98
N ARG A 273 -14.48 17.08 -11.72
CA ARG A 273 -15.74 17.64 -11.22
C ARG A 273 -16.92 16.86 -11.80
N ARG A 274 -17.89 16.51 -10.95
CA ARG A 274 -19.19 15.95 -11.33
C ARG A 274 -20.28 16.73 -10.61
N GLY A 275 -20.91 17.67 -11.32
CA GLY A 275 -21.91 18.56 -10.73
C GLY A 275 -21.34 19.37 -9.56
N SER A 276 -21.93 19.20 -8.38
CA SER A 276 -21.53 19.84 -7.12
C SER A 276 -20.43 19.09 -6.36
N VAL A 277 -19.93 17.96 -6.88
CA VAL A 277 -18.88 17.17 -6.24
C VAL A 277 -17.55 17.34 -7.00
N GLY A 278 -16.51 17.74 -6.29
CA GLY A 278 -15.12 17.69 -6.74
C GLY A 278 -14.47 16.41 -6.24
N ARG A 279 -13.66 15.75 -7.07
CA ARG A 279 -12.85 14.58 -6.69
C ARG A 279 -11.39 14.86 -7.00
N LEU A 280 -10.57 14.96 -5.96
CA LEU A 280 -9.12 15.02 -6.04
C LEU A 280 -8.57 13.61 -5.76
N SER A 281 -7.95 13.00 -6.77
CA SER A 281 -7.35 11.68 -6.66
C SER A 281 -5.84 11.77 -6.65
N PHE A 282 -5.20 10.91 -5.86
CA PHE A 282 -3.75 10.75 -5.86
C PHE A 282 -3.35 9.25 -5.75
N ASP A 283 -2.26 8.85 -6.41
CA ASP A 283 -1.75 7.47 -6.40
C ASP A 283 -0.21 7.47 -6.36
N PHE A 284 0.34 7.82 -5.20
CA PHE A 284 1.77 7.73 -4.96
C PHE A 284 2.18 6.27 -4.76
N TYR A 285 3.29 5.89 -5.38
CA TYR A 285 3.79 4.51 -5.33
C TYR A 285 4.06 4.07 -3.88
N ASN A 286 3.53 2.90 -3.49
CA ASN A 286 3.51 2.40 -2.10
C ASN A 286 2.88 3.36 -1.07
N GLY A 287 2.14 4.38 -1.51
CA GLY A 287 1.58 5.43 -0.64
C GLY A 287 2.62 6.31 0.04
N ALA A 288 3.90 6.26 -0.35
CA ALA A 288 4.96 7.09 0.23
C ALA A 288 4.95 8.49 -0.40
N MET A 289 4.98 9.53 0.42
CA MET A 289 4.80 10.92 -0.02
C MET A 289 6.08 11.72 0.21
N SER A 290 6.82 12.03 -0.85
CA SER A 290 8.02 12.86 -0.74
C SER A 290 7.64 14.31 -0.44
N THR A 291 8.62 15.13 -0.02
CA THR A 291 8.41 16.58 0.14
C THR A 291 7.76 17.22 -1.10
N VAL A 292 8.20 16.81 -2.30
CA VAL A 292 7.67 17.32 -3.57
C VAL A 292 6.24 16.83 -3.81
N ASP A 293 5.94 15.56 -3.50
CA ASP A 293 4.60 15.00 -3.66
C ASP A 293 3.59 15.67 -2.72
N CYS A 294 3.96 15.87 -1.45
CA CYS A 294 3.15 16.60 -0.48
C CYS A 294 2.84 18.00 -0.99
N ARG A 295 3.85 18.77 -1.44
CA ARG A 295 3.65 20.13 -1.96
C ARG A 295 2.73 20.15 -3.19
N ARG A 296 2.92 19.22 -4.12
CA ARG A 296 2.08 19.10 -5.33
C ARG A 296 0.64 18.76 -4.97
N LEU A 297 0.42 17.85 -4.02
CA LEU A 297 -0.92 17.51 -3.56
C LEU A 297 -1.56 18.67 -2.78
N THR A 298 -0.80 19.42 -1.99
CA THR A 298 -1.25 20.66 -1.34
C THR A 298 -1.70 21.70 -2.36
N THR A 299 -0.92 21.92 -3.43
CA THR A 299 -1.32 22.82 -4.52
C THR A 299 -2.60 22.34 -5.22
N ALA A 300 -2.71 21.03 -5.49
CA ALA A 300 -3.90 20.46 -6.10
C ALA A 300 -5.14 20.54 -5.18
N LEU A 301 -4.94 20.37 -3.87
CA LEU A 301 -5.97 20.53 -2.86
C LEU A 301 -6.45 21.97 -2.81
N ARG A 302 -5.55 22.96 -2.75
CA ARG A 302 -5.90 24.39 -2.83
C ARG A 302 -6.68 24.74 -4.10
N HIS A 303 -6.33 24.14 -5.24
CA HIS A 303 -7.10 24.30 -6.47
C HIS A 303 -8.53 23.74 -6.30
N ALA A 304 -8.65 22.53 -5.76
CA ALA A 304 -9.93 21.86 -5.54
C ALA A 304 -10.80 22.60 -4.51
N THR A 305 -10.21 23.16 -3.45
CA THR A 305 -10.92 23.93 -2.42
C THR A 305 -11.39 25.29 -2.88
N ALA A 306 -10.72 25.87 -3.89
CA ALA A 306 -11.14 27.10 -4.53
C ALA A 306 -12.26 26.91 -5.57
N GLN A 307 -12.67 25.68 -5.87
CA GLN A 307 -13.80 25.43 -6.76
C GLN A 307 -15.13 25.63 -6.03
N ASP A 308 -16.15 26.08 -6.77
CA ASP A 308 -17.53 26.14 -6.29
C ASP A 308 -18.19 24.75 -6.32
N THR A 309 -17.65 23.84 -5.51
CA THR A 309 -18.21 22.52 -5.21
C THR A 309 -18.70 22.48 -3.77
N ARG A 310 -19.73 21.66 -3.52
CA ARG A 310 -20.28 21.43 -2.19
C ARG A 310 -19.55 20.34 -1.43
N VAL A 311 -19.04 19.34 -2.14
CA VAL A 311 -18.33 18.21 -1.53
C VAL A 311 -17.03 17.98 -2.29
N LEU A 312 -15.93 17.89 -1.56
CA LEU A 312 -14.63 17.46 -2.06
C LEU A 312 -14.33 16.04 -1.59
N VAL A 313 -14.12 15.12 -2.52
CA VAL A 313 -13.64 13.77 -2.25
C VAL A 313 -12.13 13.72 -2.47
N LEU A 314 -11.37 13.43 -1.42
CA LEU A 314 -9.95 13.08 -1.47
C LEU A 314 -9.81 11.57 -1.56
N ARG A 315 -9.38 11.06 -2.72
CA ARG A 315 -9.38 9.63 -3.05
C ARG A 315 -7.96 9.11 -3.27
N GLY A 316 -7.53 8.19 -2.41
CA GLY A 316 -6.19 7.61 -2.46
C GLY A 316 -6.01 6.48 -3.50
N GLY A 317 -4.75 6.12 -3.68
CA GLY A 317 -4.26 5.14 -4.63
C GLY A 317 -4.45 3.69 -4.20
N GLU A 318 -3.64 2.79 -4.77
CA GLU A 318 -3.56 1.38 -4.33
C GLU A 318 -3.37 1.29 -2.81
N THR A 319 -2.53 2.17 -2.28
CA THR A 319 -2.42 2.51 -0.87
C THR A 319 -2.98 3.92 -0.71
N PHE A 320 -3.73 4.20 0.35
CA PHE A 320 -4.19 5.57 0.58
C PHE A 320 -2.98 6.47 0.86
N SER A 321 -2.24 6.22 1.94
CA SER A 321 -0.95 6.86 2.22
C SER A 321 -0.24 6.13 3.37
N ASN A 322 1.09 6.06 3.31
CA ASN A 322 1.96 5.58 4.38
C ASN A 322 2.77 6.72 5.02
N GLY A 323 2.45 7.98 4.71
CA GLY A 323 3.15 9.16 5.22
C GLY A 323 4.45 9.47 4.46
N ILE A 324 5.45 9.97 5.19
CA ILE A 324 6.72 10.47 4.65
C ILE A 324 7.49 9.43 3.81
N HIS A 325 8.26 9.91 2.82
CA HIS A 325 8.95 9.03 1.87
C HIS A 325 10.33 8.61 2.35
N LEU A 326 10.38 7.57 3.20
CA LEU A 326 11.60 7.07 3.83
C LEU A 326 12.77 6.79 2.86
N SER A 327 12.51 6.27 1.65
CA SER A 327 13.59 6.04 0.67
C SER A 327 14.19 7.33 0.12
N VAL A 328 13.37 8.35 -0.17
CA VAL A 328 13.85 9.65 -0.66
C VAL A 328 14.61 10.36 0.45
N ILE A 329 14.11 10.27 1.69
CA ILE A 329 14.82 10.76 2.88
C ILE A 329 16.19 10.09 3.01
N GLU A 330 16.28 8.76 2.95
CA GLU A 330 17.58 8.06 3.05
C GLU A 330 18.53 8.38 1.90
N ALA A 331 18.01 8.64 0.69
CA ALA A 331 18.82 8.98 -0.48
C ALA A 331 19.31 10.44 -0.49
N ALA A 332 18.74 11.32 0.33
CA ALA A 332 19.11 12.73 0.35
C ALA A 332 20.53 12.92 0.90
N GLY A 333 21.23 13.97 0.45
CA GLY A 333 22.56 14.31 0.96
C GLY A 333 22.58 14.60 2.46
N ASN A 334 21.47 15.09 3.01
CA ASN A 334 21.23 15.17 4.46
C ASN A 334 19.84 14.59 4.78
N PRO A 335 19.76 13.31 5.23
CA PRO A 335 18.48 12.67 5.55
C PRO A 335 17.70 13.33 6.68
N ALA A 336 18.36 13.92 7.68
CA ALA A 336 17.66 14.59 8.77
C ALA A 336 16.94 15.86 8.28
N THR A 337 17.63 16.66 7.46
CA THR A 337 17.03 17.84 6.82
C THR A 337 15.89 17.48 5.88
N GLU A 338 16.04 16.43 5.06
CA GLU A 338 14.95 16.00 4.18
C GLU A 338 13.76 15.43 4.97
N ALA A 339 13.98 14.68 6.05
CA ALA A 339 12.92 14.25 6.94
C ALA A 339 12.15 15.43 7.54
N TRP A 340 12.86 16.49 7.95
CA TRP A 340 12.27 17.72 8.48
C TRP A 340 11.44 18.47 7.43
N HIS A 341 11.93 18.56 6.19
CA HIS A 341 11.16 19.14 5.09
C HIS A 341 9.92 18.31 4.77
N ASN A 342 10.04 16.98 4.76
CA ASN A 342 8.95 16.10 4.40
C ASN A 342 7.84 16.13 5.45
N ILE A 343 8.17 16.12 6.74
CA ILE A 343 7.15 16.21 7.81
C ILE A 343 6.42 17.55 7.77
N ASN A 344 7.13 18.67 7.57
CA ASN A 344 6.48 19.97 7.41
C ASN A 344 5.56 20.04 6.18
N ALA A 345 5.96 19.42 5.07
CA ALA A 345 5.16 19.42 3.86
C ALA A 345 3.88 18.58 3.99
N ILE A 346 3.90 17.46 4.73
CA ILE A 346 2.68 16.69 5.01
C ILE A 346 1.80 17.37 6.06
N ASP A 347 2.37 18.08 7.04
CA ASP A 347 1.60 18.93 7.96
C ASP A 347 0.85 20.02 7.19
N ASP A 348 1.51 20.72 6.25
CA ASP A 348 0.85 21.71 5.41
C ASP A 348 -0.35 21.11 4.65
N LEU A 349 -0.19 19.91 4.11
CA LEU A 349 -1.27 19.18 3.44
C LEU A 349 -2.43 18.86 4.41
N CYS A 350 -2.13 18.30 5.59
CA CYS A 350 -3.13 17.98 6.60
C CYS A 350 -3.88 19.23 7.07
N ARG A 351 -3.18 20.35 7.24
CA ARG A 351 -3.78 21.64 7.62
C ARG A 351 -4.82 22.06 6.60
N GLU A 352 -4.50 22.03 5.30
CA GLU A 352 -5.45 22.43 4.24
C GLU A 352 -6.76 21.64 4.28
N ILE A 353 -6.71 20.35 4.63
CA ILE A 353 -7.92 19.52 4.80
C ILE A 353 -8.72 20.00 6.02
N ILE A 354 -8.05 20.13 7.18
CA ILE A 354 -8.68 20.51 8.45
C ILE A 354 -9.31 21.91 8.37
N THR A 355 -8.68 22.83 7.65
CA THR A 355 -9.13 24.23 7.53
C THR A 355 -10.08 24.47 6.36
N CYS A 356 -10.43 23.46 5.57
CA CYS A 356 -11.36 23.61 4.45
C CYS A 356 -12.80 23.78 4.95
N THR A 357 -13.21 24.96 5.39
CA THR A 357 -14.58 25.23 5.89
C THR A 357 -15.65 25.54 4.83
N PRO A 358 -15.36 26.02 3.60
CA PRO A 358 -16.41 26.37 2.63
C PRO A 358 -17.22 25.19 2.06
N GLN A 359 -16.68 23.97 2.16
CA GLN A 359 -17.31 22.75 1.65
C GLN A 359 -17.03 21.56 2.57
N LEU A 360 -17.78 20.48 2.38
CA LEU A 360 -17.54 19.23 3.11
C LEU A 360 -16.45 18.41 2.41
N VAL A 361 -15.54 17.81 3.18
CA VAL A 361 -14.43 17.00 2.72
C VAL A 361 -14.66 15.54 3.12
N ILE A 362 -14.58 14.65 2.15
CA ILE A 362 -14.65 13.19 2.34
C ILE A 362 -13.30 12.60 1.97
N THR A 363 -12.68 11.82 2.85
CA THR A 363 -11.56 10.96 2.47
C THR A 363 -12.06 9.56 2.17
N ALA A 364 -11.74 9.07 0.98
CA ALA A 364 -12.07 7.73 0.50
C ALA A 364 -10.83 6.83 0.58
N VAL A 365 -10.79 6.02 1.64
CA VAL A 365 -9.65 5.14 1.98
C VAL A 365 -9.93 3.75 1.42
N GLY A 366 -9.62 3.57 0.12
CA GLY A 366 -9.85 2.31 -0.60
C GLY A 366 -8.72 1.27 -0.47
N GLY A 367 -7.57 1.69 0.06
CA GLY A 367 -6.40 0.85 0.30
C GLY A 367 -5.75 1.20 1.63
N ASN A 368 -4.80 0.36 2.08
CA ASN A 368 -4.15 0.50 3.39
C ASN A 368 -3.59 1.90 3.64
N ALA A 369 -3.57 2.28 4.91
CA ALA A 369 -2.96 3.52 5.35
C ALA A 369 -2.10 3.29 6.60
N GLY A 370 -0.99 4.02 6.67
CA GLY A 370 -0.04 3.91 7.77
C GLY A 370 0.47 5.28 8.20
N ALA A 371 0.83 5.37 9.47
CA ALA A 371 1.41 6.55 10.10
C ALA A 371 0.61 7.82 9.76
N GLY A 372 1.26 8.84 9.21
CA GLY A 372 0.63 10.12 8.86
C GLY A 372 -0.40 10.01 7.75
N GLY A 373 -0.37 8.93 6.95
CA GLY A 373 -1.42 8.67 5.99
C GLY A 373 -2.78 8.37 6.64
N VAL A 374 -2.79 7.77 7.84
CA VAL A 374 -4.04 7.64 8.61
C VAL A 374 -4.49 9.01 9.10
N MET A 375 -3.57 9.79 9.70
CA MET A 375 -3.88 11.10 10.27
C MET A 375 -4.38 12.10 9.22
N LEU A 376 -3.79 12.05 8.02
CA LEU A 376 -4.24 12.77 6.83
C LEU A 376 -5.71 12.47 6.49
N ALA A 377 -6.13 11.21 6.57
CA ALA A 377 -7.53 10.84 6.33
C ALA A 377 -8.46 11.43 7.42
N LEU A 378 -8.05 11.34 8.68
CA LEU A 378 -8.88 11.78 9.82
C LEU A 378 -9.15 13.28 9.85
N GLY A 379 -8.38 14.09 9.12
CA GLY A 379 -8.61 15.53 8.97
C GLY A 379 -9.89 15.89 8.21
N ALA A 380 -10.48 14.96 7.46
CA ALA A 380 -11.73 15.18 6.72
C ALA A 380 -12.97 15.16 7.62
N ASP A 381 -14.10 15.67 7.10
CA ASP A 381 -15.38 15.60 7.82
C ASP A 381 -15.93 14.17 7.86
N ARG A 382 -15.75 13.43 6.76
CA ARG A 382 -16.15 12.04 6.62
C ARG A 382 -15.01 11.17 6.13
N VAL A 383 -14.81 10.04 6.78
CA VAL A 383 -13.86 9.01 6.39
C VAL A 383 -14.63 7.76 6.00
N LEU A 384 -14.65 7.46 4.70
CA LEU A 384 -15.20 6.23 4.17
C LEU A 384 -14.05 5.25 3.97
N LEU A 385 -14.15 4.07 4.58
CA LEU A 385 -13.13 3.03 4.57
C LEU A 385 -13.63 1.81 3.80
N ARG A 386 -12.83 1.28 2.87
CA ARG A 386 -13.18 -0.01 2.24
C ARG A 386 -13.00 -1.13 3.25
N GLU A 387 -13.87 -2.13 3.21
CA GLU A 387 -13.69 -3.38 3.96
C GLU A 387 -12.31 -4.00 3.67
N ASN A 388 -11.76 -4.70 4.67
CA ASN A 388 -10.44 -5.35 4.66
C ASN A 388 -9.23 -4.39 4.57
N VAL A 389 -9.45 -3.08 4.51
CA VAL A 389 -8.36 -2.12 4.67
C VAL A 389 -7.78 -2.21 6.08
N VAL A 390 -6.46 -2.19 6.16
CA VAL A 390 -5.70 -2.18 7.41
C VAL A 390 -5.11 -0.79 7.65
N LEU A 391 -5.33 -0.27 8.86
CA LEU A 391 -4.81 1.01 9.33
C LEU A 391 -3.70 0.81 10.36
N ASN A 392 -2.61 1.56 10.26
CA ASN A 392 -1.54 1.58 11.27
C ASN A 392 -1.32 3.02 11.76
N PRO A 393 -2.12 3.54 12.72
CA PRO A 393 -2.12 4.95 13.10
C PRO A 393 -0.97 5.29 14.07
N HIS A 394 0.28 4.97 13.72
CA HIS A 394 1.42 5.25 14.59
C HIS A 394 2.73 5.46 13.82
N TYR A 395 3.62 6.24 14.43
CA TYR A 395 5.00 6.47 13.96
C TYR A 395 6.05 5.78 14.83
N ARG A 396 5.67 5.36 16.04
CA ARG A 396 6.59 4.94 17.10
C ARG A 396 7.53 3.80 16.71
N THR A 397 7.08 2.83 15.91
CA THR A 397 7.95 1.74 15.44
C THR A 397 9.02 2.16 14.43
N MET A 398 8.97 3.39 13.95
CA MET A 398 9.99 4.03 13.12
C MET A 398 10.82 5.05 13.93
N GLY A 399 10.67 5.10 15.26
CA GLY A 399 11.43 6.03 16.10
C GLY A 399 10.96 7.48 15.99
N LEU A 400 9.71 7.70 15.60
CA LEU A 400 9.14 9.03 15.39
C LEU A 400 7.86 9.22 16.22
N PHE A 401 7.62 10.46 16.64
CA PHE A 401 6.39 10.89 17.33
C PHE A 401 5.19 11.07 16.37
N GLY A 402 5.40 11.67 15.20
CA GLY A 402 4.36 12.10 14.24
C GLY A 402 3.92 13.55 14.42
N SER A 403 3.48 14.24 13.35
CA SER A 403 3.17 15.69 13.37
C SER A 403 1.98 16.15 12.53
N GLU A 404 1.23 15.21 11.97
CA GLU A 404 0.10 15.46 11.07
C GLU A 404 -1.16 15.93 11.81
N TYR A 405 -1.01 16.78 12.83
CA TYR A 405 -2.06 17.22 13.75
C TYR A 405 -2.74 16.05 14.46
N TRP A 406 -2.01 14.95 14.67
CA TRP A 406 -2.60 13.72 15.19
C TRP A 406 -3.11 13.91 16.63
N THR A 407 -2.46 14.76 17.43
CA THR A 407 -2.92 15.13 18.78
C THR A 407 -4.16 16.03 18.77
N TYR A 408 -4.55 16.55 17.60
CA TYR A 408 -5.84 17.21 17.36
C TYR A 408 -6.87 16.24 16.78
N VAL A 409 -6.58 15.57 15.66
CA VAL A 409 -7.59 14.78 14.91
C VAL A 409 -7.94 13.44 15.57
N LEU A 410 -6.96 12.72 16.13
CA LEU A 410 -7.18 11.34 16.59
C LEU A 410 -8.00 11.31 17.91
N PRO A 411 -7.66 12.08 18.97
CA PRO A 411 -8.47 12.10 20.19
C PRO A 411 -9.92 12.53 19.98
N ARG A 412 -10.21 13.30 18.93
CA ARG A 412 -11.58 13.72 18.60
C ARG A 412 -12.44 12.61 18.02
N ARG A 413 -11.80 11.62 17.40
CA ARG A 413 -12.46 10.46 16.80
C ARG A 413 -12.71 9.38 17.85
N VAL A 414 -11.68 9.07 18.64
CA VAL A 414 -11.68 7.88 19.51
C VAL A 414 -11.52 8.18 21.01
N GLY A 415 -11.33 9.45 21.39
CA GLY A 415 -10.99 9.85 22.76
C GLY A 415 -9.49 9.73 23.07
N GLU A 416 -9.05 10.42 24.12
CA GLU A 416 -7.63 10.49 24.54
C GLU A 416 -7.02 9.13 24.91
N TYR A 417 -7.81 8.29 25.58
CA TYR A 417 -7.35 6.97 26.03
C TYR A 417 -7.05 6.05 24.84
N GLU A 418 -7.98 5.93 23.90
CA GLU A 418 -7.79 5.10 22.71
C GLU A 418 -6.73 5.69 21.79
N ALA A 419 -6.68 7.02 21.61
CA ALA A 419 -5.64 7.66 20.81
C ALA A 419 -4.22 7.29 21.31
N ARG A 420 -4.02 7.29 22.63
CA ARG A 420 -2.78 6.83 23.25
C ARG A 420 -2.56 5.33 23.05
N ARG A 421 -3.58 4.50 23.32
CA ARG A 421 -3.48 3.04 23.14
C ARG A 421 -3.03 2.67 21.73
N LEU A 422 -3.65 3.27 20.72
CA LEU A 422 -3.37 3.01 19.31
C LEU A 422 -1.95 3.42 18.91
N THR A 423 -1.49 4.58 19.37
CA THR A 423 -0.15 5.13 19.04
C THR A 423 0.98 4.46 19.84
N GLU A 424 0.70 3.88 21.01
CA GLU A 424 1.69 3.21 21.85
C GLU A 424 1.80 1.71 21.55
N GLN A 425 0.68 0.99 21.44
CA GLN A 425 0.70 -0.47 21.20
C GLN A 425 1.14 -0.84 19.79
N CYS A 426 0.95 0.08 18.84
CA CYS A 426 1.40 -0.07 17.45
C CYS A 426 0.89 -1.35 16.78
N LEU A 427 -0.39 -1.66 17.00
CA LEU A 427 -1.06 -2.80 16.38
C LEU A 427 -1.83 -2.34 15.13
N PRO A 428 -1.86 -3.16 14.07
CA PRO A 428 -2.71 -2.91 12.94
C PRO A 428 -4.18 -2.97 13.36
N ILE A 429 -4.99 -2.07 12.82
CA ILE A 429 -6.43 -1.95 13.06
C ILE A 429 -7.16 -2.45 11.81
N SER A 430 -8.13 -3.34 12.00
CA SER A 430 -9.01 -3.79 10.92
C SER A 430 -10.06 -2.73 10.57
N SER A 431 -10.72 -2.87 9.42
CA SER A 431 -11.88 -2.02 9.09
C SER A 431 -12.97 -2.07 10.16
N ASP A 432 -13.22 -3.24 10.73
CA ASP A 432 -14.28 -3.46 11.72
C ASP A 432 -13.93 -2.81 13.07
N GLU A 433 -12.67 -2.92 13.52
CA GLU A 433 -12.20 -2.23 14.72
C GLU A 433 -12.20 -0.71 14.51
N ALA A 434 -11.81 -0.23 13.33
CA ALA A 434 -11.86 1.20 13.02
C ALA A 434 -13.29 1.76 13.10
N ALA A 435 -14.28 1.00 12.63
CA ALA A 435 -15.69 1.37 12.74
C ALA A 435 -16.18 1.37 14.19
N SER A 436 -15.87 0.32 14.96
CA SER A 436 -16.34 0.18 16.34
C SER A 436 -15.76 1.23 17.28
N LEU A 437 -14.54 1.69 17.02
CA LEU A 437 -13.90 2.78 17.77
C LEU A 437 -14.42 4.18 17.39
N GLY A 438 -15.19 4.32 16.30
CA GLY A 438 -15.55 5.63 15.74
C GLY A 438 -14.39 6.34 15.02
N LEU A 439 -13.32 5.59 14.69
CA LEU A 439 -12.16 6.12 13.96
C LEU A 439 -12.55 6.54 12.53
N VAL A 440 -13.47 5.80 11.91
CA VAL A 440 -14.03 6.09 10.57
C VAL A 440 -15.55 6.18 10.63
N ASP A 441 -16.15 6.92 9.68
CA ASP A 441 -17.60 7.17 9.68
C ASP A 441 -18.39 5.99 9.09
N GLN A 442 -17.82 5.28 8.11
CA GLN A 442 -18.48 4.15 7.48
C GLN A 442 -17.48 3.20 6.83
N VAL A 443 -17.70 1.89 7.02
CA VAL A 443 -17.05 0.82 6.28
C VAL A 443 -17.93 0.40 5.12
N VAL A 444 -17.34 0.29 3.94
CA VAL A 444 -18.03 -0.03 2.70
C VAL A 444 -17.48 -1.35 2.15
N PRO A 445 -18.31 -2.40 2.03
CA PRO A 445 -17.88 -3.70 1.53
C PRO A 445 -17.61 -3.68 0.02
N GLY A 446 -16.83 -4.67 -0.42
CA GLY A 446 -16.65 -4.97 -1.84
C GLY A 446 -15.33 -4.53 -2.45
N ALA A 447 -15.21 -4.80 -3.75
CA ALA A 447 -14.02 -4.49 -4.53
C ALA A 447 -13.84 -2.97 -4.67
N ARG A 448 -12.62 -2.54 -5.00
CA ARG A 448 -12.26 -1.12 -5.08
C ARG A 448 -13.17 -0.29 -6.01
N GLU A 449 -13.61 -0.86 -7.12
CA GLU A 449 -14.53 -0.18 -8.05
C GLU A 449 -15.92 0.04 -7.43
N GLN A 450 -16.44 -0.96 -6.72
CA GLN A 450 -17.70 -0.86 -5.99
C GLN A 450 -17.60 0.19 -4.88
N PHE A 451 -16.48 0.19 -4.15
CA PHE A 451 -16.15 1.22 -3.17
C PHE A 451 -16.15 2.63 -3.77
N ASP A 452 -15.44 2.85 -4.88
CA ASP A 452 -15.40 4.15 -5.57
C ASP A 452 -16.80 4.62 -6.03
N ASN A 453 -17.66 3.68 -6.45
CA ASN A 453 -19.05 3.97 -6.83
C ASN A 453 -19.91 4.38 -5.64
N VAL A 454 -19.81 3.66 -4.51
CA VAL A 454 -20.54 4.00 -3.27
C VAL A 454 -20.09 5.36 -2.73
N VAL A 455 -18.77 5.65 -2.75
CA VAL A 455 -18.24 6.96 -2.37
C VAL A 455 -18.82 8.07 -3.25
N ALA A 456 -18.90 7.86 -4.57
CA ALA A 456 -19.47 8.85 -5.48
C ALA A 456 -20.97 9.10 -5.21
N GLN A 457 -21.74 8.04 -4.93
CA GLN A 457 -23.15 8.14 -4.56
C GLN A 457 -23.33 8.86 -3.22
N TYR A 458 -22.54 8.50 -2.21
CA TYR A 458 -22.54 9.14 -0.90
C TYR A 458 -22.22 10.64 -1.01
N ALA A 459 -21.18 11.00 -1.76
CA ALA A 459 -20.80 12.40 -1.96
C ALA A 459 -21.90 13.20 -2.67
N THR A 460 -22.55 12.60 -3.67
CA THR A 460 -23.66 13.23 -4.40
C THR A 460 -24.87 13.44 -3.49
N ALA A 461 -25.24 12.43 -2.69
CA ALA A 461 -26.33 12.53 -1.73
C ALA A 461 -26.04 13.58 -0.65
N LEU A 462 -24.80 13.63 -0.13
CA LEU A 462 -24.39 14.64 0.85
C LEU A 462 -24.46 16.05 0.28
N ALA A 463 -24.03 16.24 -0.97
CA ALA A 463 -24.10 17.54 -1.66
C ALA A 463 -25.54 18.01 -1.94
N ALA A 464 -26.48 17.06 -2.08
CA ALA A 464 -27.90 17.31 -2.33
C ALA A 464 -28.74 17.35 -1.04
N SER A 465 -28.15 17.06 0.13
CA SER A 465 -28.86 17.03 1.40
C SER A 465 -29.51 18.38 1.73
N PRO A 466 -30.78 18.41 2.18
CA PRO A 466 -31.42 19.63 2.68
C PRO A 466 -30.66 20.27 3.86
N ASP A 467 -29.94 19.47 4.67
CA ASP A 467 -29.15 19.94 5.82
C ASP A 467 -27.71 20.37 5.42
N TYR A 468 -27.35 20.34 4.13
CA TYR A 468 -25.99 20.65 3.68
C TYR A 468 -25.47 22.00 4.22
N VAL A 469 -26.30 23.05 4.14
CA VAL A 469 -25.93 24.39 4.62
C VAL A 469 -25.66 24.36 6.13
N GLY A 470 -26.55 23.73 6.91
CA GLY A 470 -26.38 23.59 8.35
C GLY A 470 -25.13 22.80 8.74
N LEU A 471 -24.76 21.78 7.97
CA LEU A 471 -23.52 21.02 8.19
C LEU A 471 -22.26 21.89 7.98
N VAL A 472 -22.23 22.70 6.92
CA VAL A 472 -21.12 23.62 6.62
C VAL A 472 -21.01 24.72 7.68
N GLU A 473 -22.13 25.30 8.11
CA GLU A 473 -22.16 26.31 9.18
C GLU A 473 -21.65 25.72 10.51
N LYS A 474 -22.13 24.54 10.90
CA LYS A 474 -21.66 23.81 12.10
C LYS A 474 -20.18 23.50 12.03
N LYS A 475 -19.66 23.15 10.85
CA LYS A 475 -18.22 22.93 10.62
C LYS A 475 -17.42 24.21 10.83
N ALA A 476 -17.84 25.32 10.23
CA ALA A 476 -17.17 26.61 10.36
C ALA A 476 -17.17 27.14 11.81
N VAL A 477 -18.30 27.04 12.50
CA VAL A 477 -18.41 27.43 13.93
C VAL A 477 -17.48 26.59 14.79
N ARG A 478 -17.50 25.25 14.62
CA ARG A 478 -16.63 24.35 15.37
C ARG A 478 -15.15 24.67 15.17
N ARG A 479 -14.72 24.91 13.93
CA ARG A 479 -13.32 25.27 13.64
C ARG A 479 -12.94 26.61 14.28
N THR A 480 -13.86 27.57 14.32
CA THR A 480 -13.64 28.85 15.01
C THR A 480 -13.51 28.67 16.52
N ASP A 481 -14.38 27.86 17.13
CA ASP A 481 -14.31 27.53 18.57
C ASP A 481 -13.02 26.80 18.94
N ASP A 482 -12.62 25.83 18.10
CA ASP A 482 -11.38 25.10 18.28
C ASP A 482 -10.18 26.04 18.25
N GLU A 483 -10.14 26.97 17.30
CA GLU A 483 -9.05 27.94 17.16
C GLU A 483 -8.95 28.86 18.38
N ARG A 484 -10.09 29.26 18.96
CA ARG A 484 -10.14 30.03 20.21
C ARG A 484 -9.62 29.24 21.41
N ARG A 485 -9.95 27.94 21.51
CA ARG A 485 -9.53 27.09 22.64
C ARG A 485 -8.04 26.75 22.57
N ARG A 486 -7.59 26.28 21.42
CA ARG A 486 -6.19 25.98 21.14
C ARG A 486 -5.94 26.06 19.62
N PRO A 487 -5.16 27.05 19.16
CA PRO A 487 -4.83 27.20 17.74
C PRO A 487 -4.21 25.94 17.15
N LEU A 488 -4.49 25.63 15.88
CA LEU A 488 -3.83 24.52 15.19
C LEU A 488 -2.30 24.66 15.22
N ASP A 489 -1.79 25.90 15.16
CA ASP A 489 -0.36 26.18 15.27
C ASP A 489 0.25 25.70 16.58
N SER A 490 -0.51 25.69 17.68
CA SER A 490 -0.04 25.17 18.97
C SER A 490 0.09 23.64 18.97
N TYR A 491 -0.79 22.93 18.26
CA TYR A 491 -0.67 21.47 18.09
C TYR A 491 0.57 21.16 17.23
N ARG A 492 0.69 21.81 16.06
CA ARG A 492 1.83 21.62 15.16
C ARG A 492 3.16 21.95 15.83
N ALA A 493 3.25 23.07 16.56
CA ALA A 493 4.49 23.45 17.24
C ALA A 493 4.93 22.42 18.29
N GLN A 494 3.99 21.87 19.05
CA GLN A 494 4.28 20.81 20.02
C GLN A 494 4.76 19.54 19.31
N GLU A 495 4.03 19.08 18.31
CA GLU A 495 4.34 17.84 17.58
C GLU A 495 5.68 17.95 16.83
N LEU A 496 5.92 19.08 16.15
CA LEU A 496 7.20 19.35 15.49
C LEU A 496 8.37 19.47 16.49
N GLY A 497 8.12 19.93 17.72
CA GLY A 497 9.12 19.94 18.79
C GLY A 497 9.53 18.53 19.27
N GLU A 498 8.61 17.56 19.25
CA GLU A 498 8.93 16.15 19.46
C GLU A 498 9.66 15.57 18.24
N MET A 499 9.15 15.81 17.03
CA MET A 499 9.76 15.33 15.78
C MET A 499 11.17 15.87 15.58
N SER A 500 11.45 17.12 15.95
CA SER A 500 12.79 17.70 15.87
C SER A 500 13.80 16.92 16.72
N ARG A 501 13.40 16.50 17.93
CA ARG A 501 14.26 15.66 18.79
C ARG A 501 14.45 14.28 18.17
N ASP A 502 13.38 13.66 17.68
CA ASP A 502 13.47 12.35 17.06
C ASP A 502 14.35 12.36 15.80
N ILE A 503 14.32 13.43 14.99
CA ILE A 503 15.06 13.54 13.74
C ILE A 503 16.52 13.97 13.94
N TYR A 504 16.76 15.03 14.73
CA TYR A 504 18.09 15.65 14.83
C TYR A 504 18.94 15.13 15.99
N THR A 505 18.31 14.68 17.08
CA THR A 505 19.04 14.05 18.19
C THR A 505 18.95 12.53 18.15
N ASP A 506 18.27 11.97 17.15
CA ASP A 506 18.04 10.53 16.95
C ASP A 506 17.52 9.82 18.21
N ARG A 507 16.62 10.49 18.96
CA ARG A 507 16.17 10.07 20.31
C ARG A 507 15.67 8.62 20.39
N PHE A 508 15.12 8.11 19.30
CA PHE A 508 14.57 6.75 19.20
C PHE A 508 15.09 5.99 17.96
N ASP A 509 16.35 6.23 17.58
CA ASP A 509 17.05 5.52 16.50
C ASP A 509 16.36 5.60 15.12
N PHE A 510 15.70 6.73 14.82
CA PHE A 510 15.04 6.96 13.53
C PHE A 510 15.99 6.71 12.35
N SER A 511 17.24 7.16 12.44
CA SER A 511 18.24 6.99 11.38
C SER A 511 18.51 5.51 11.09
N ALA A 512 18.78 4.71 12.13
CA ALA A 512 19.05 3.28 12.00
C ALA A 512 17.79 2.50 11.55
N LEU A 513 16.62 2.81 12.12
CA LEU A 513 15.35 2.18 11.77
C LEU A 513 14.95 2.46 10.32
N ARG A 514 15.10 3.72 9.86
CA ARG A 514 14.85 4.13 8.47
C ARG A 514 15.76 3.35 7.53
N ARG A 515 17.07 3.33 7.78
CA ARG A 515 18.05 2.62 6.94
C ARG A 515 17.75 1.14 6.84
N ALA A 516 17.46 0.48 7.96
CA ALA A 516 17.11 -0.94 7.98
C ALA A 516 15.84 -1.23 7.18
N PHE A 517 14.83 -0.36 7.31
CA PHE A 517 13.56 -0.48 6.59
C PHE A 517 13.76 -0.40 5.07
N VAL A 518 14.43 0.65 4.57
CA VAL A 518 14.54 0.88 3.11
C VAL A 518 15.50 -0.10 2.43
N THR A 519 16.52 -0.58 3.15
CA THR A 519 17.43 -1.63 2.65
C THR A 519 16.90 -3.05 2.85
N LYS A 520 15.73 -3.19 3.50
CA LYS A 520 15.12 -4.49 3.82
C LYS A 520 16.04 -5.40 4.65
N ARG A 521 16.94 -4.82 5.45
CA ARG A 521 17.81 -5.57 6.38
C ARG A 521 17.04 -5.88 7.68
N PRO A 522 17.31 -7.02 8.33
CA PRO A 522 16.71 -7.33 9.63
C PRO A 522 17.03 -6.24 10.67
N ARG A 523 16.06 -5.95 11.55
CA ARG A 523 16.26 -5.06 12.70
C ARG A 523 17.17 -5.78 13.70
N PHE A 524 18.46 -5.45 13.69
CA PHE A 524 19.50 -5.97 14.59
C PHE A 524 19.76 -7.49 14.52
N ALA A 525 21.04 -7.87 14.48
CA ALA A 525 21.51 -9.25 14.60
C ALA A 525 21.42 -9.79 16.05
N SER A 526 20.70 -9.12 16.95
CA SER A 526 20.58 -9.50 18.36
C SER A 526 19.17 -10.03 18.66
N GLY A 527 18.98 -11.34 18.51
CA GLY A 527 18.14 -12.24 19.33
C GLY A 527 16.65 -11.96 19.63
N ALA A 528 16.10 -10.78 19.34
CA ALA A 528 14.71 -10.45 19.64
C ALA A 528 13.81 -10.85 18.47
N SER A 529 13.45 -12.13 18.41
CA SER A 529 12.37 -12.61 17.56
C SER A 529 11.08 -11.88 17.94
N ARG A 530 10.30 -11.44 16.94
CA ARG A 530 8.96 -10.90 17.17
C ARG A 530 8.12 -12.07 17.71
N PRO A 531 7.60 -12.05 18.94
CA PRO A 531 6.90 -13.20 19.49
C PRO A 531 5.67 -13.51 18.64
N LEU A 532 5.56 -14.74 18.15
CA LEU A 532 4.33 -15.28 17.58
C LEU A 532 3.22 -15.14 18.62
N ARG A 533 2.11 -14.50 18.24
CA ARG A 533 1.00 -14.18 19.14
C ARG A 533 -0.12 -15.21 18.98
N ALA A 534 -0.70 -15.61 20.11
CA ALA A 534 -1.97 -16.34 20.13
C ALA A 534 -3.13 -15.37 19.89
N GLY A 535 -4.01 -15.67 18.93
CA GLY A 535 -5.31 -15.01 18.84
C GLY A 535 -6.22 -15.53 19.95
N ARG A 536 -6.82 -14.62 20.74
CA ARG A 536 -7.91 -15.00 21.66
C ARG A 536 -9.21 -15.00 20.87
N GLY A 537 -9.74 -16.18 20.55
CA GLY A 537 -11.13 -16.31 20.11
C GLY A 537 -12.06 -15.87 21.26
N SER A 538 -13.12 -15.14 20.95
CA SER A 538 -14.13 -14.66 21.91
C SER A 538 -15.07 -15.75 22.43
N ASP A 539 -14.72 -17.02 22.22
CA ASP A 539 -15.38 -18.19 22.80
C ASP A 539 -14.30 -19.23 23.12
N HIS A 540 -14.43 -19.93 24.25
CA HIS A 540 -13.49 -20.91 24.80
C HIS A 540 -13.30 -22.19 23.95
N ARG A 541 -13.19 -22.11 22.61
CA ARG A 541 -13.17 -23.31 21.74
C ARG A 541 -12.09 -23.39 20.66
N MET A 542 -11.21 -22.40 20.47
CA MET A 542 -10.04 -22.61 19.57
C MET A 542 -8.88 -21.63 19.78
N SER A 543 -7.63 -22.13 19.81
CA SER A 543 -6.41 -21.31 19.77
C SER A 543 -5.82 -21.28 18.36
N VAL A 544 -5.73 -20.08 17.76
CA VAL A 544 -5.18 -19.87 16.41
C VAL A 544 -3.85 -19.11 16.52
N ALA A 545 -2.80 -19.65 15.90
CA ALA A 545 -1.51 -18.97 15.75
C ALA A 545 -1.27 -18.64 14.27
N ALA A 546 -0.95 -17.38 13.97
CA ALA A 546 -0.53 -16.95 12.65
C ALA A 546 1.01 -16.88 12.60
N ALA A 547 1.63 -17.66 11.72
CA ALA A 547 3.05 -17.54 11.41
C ALA A 547 3.20 -16.50 10.28
N LEU A 548 3.66 -15.29 10.65
CA LEU A 548 3.88 -14.16 9.72
C LEU A 548 5.28 -14.16 9.13
#